data_AF-A0A4U1CGK2-F1
#
_entry.id   AF-A0A4U1CGK2-F1
#
_cell.length_a   1.000
_cell.length_b   1.000
_cell.length_c   1.000
_cell.angle_alpha   90.00
_cell.angle_beta   90.00
_cell.angle_gamma   90.00
#
_symmetry.space_group_name_H-M   'P 1'
#
loop_
_entity.id
_entity.type
_entity.pdbx_description
1 polymer ?
#
loop_
_entity_poly.entity_id
_entity_poly.type
_entity_poly.pdbx_seq_one_letter_code
_entity_poly.pdbx_strand_id
1 'polypeptide(L)'
;MTLIEFIKSLVTKDSRLGDLAEDVMGDKNFPYDQPEERVVSYLRFVLGRRNNDGVFEELMAAYEVQKETPLKLTDLHVKFAPMKAERWEFLKANFPCDRVITVGEYGDIYRIYAVDAVGETAIKFDVYAKHKLTELSMVDVRNIYFGDLTKELTVQQALDQLAANHFSGTREPTQPNYSEMIGYLKSQLKDPLDI
;
A
#
# COMPACT_ATOMS: atom_id res chain seq x y z
N MET A 1 15.88 -14.61 1.05
CA MET A 1 15.48 -13.24 1.48
C MET A 1 15.82 -12.28 0.34
N THR A 2 14.96 -11.33 0.02
CA THR A 2 15.24 -10.27 -0.97
C THR A 2 16.09 -9.15 -0.37
N LEU A 3 16.74 -8.34 -1.21
CA LEU A 3 17.53 -7.19 -0.73
C LEU A 3 16.69 -6.20 0.09
N ILE A 4 15.44 -5.96 -0.31
CA ILE A 4 14.52 -5.08 0.41
C ILE A 4 14.20 -5.64 1.80
N GLU A 5 13.89 -6.94 1.89
CA GLU A 5 13.65 -7.61 3.17
C GLU A 5 14.88 -7.56 4.09
N PHE A 6 16.06 -7.74 3.51
CA PHE A 6 17.31 -7.62 4.25
C PHE A 6 17.48 -6.22 4.83
N ILE A 7 17.30 -5.17 4.01
CA ILE A 7 17.39 -3.77 4.46
C ILE A 7 16.41 -3.51 5.62
N LYS A 8 15.17 -4.01 5.55
CA LYS A 8 14.21 -3.87 6.67
C LYS A 8 14.70 -4.49 7.97
N SER A 9 15.37 -5.64 7.89
CA SER A 9 15.93 -6.31 9.07
C SER A 9 17.03 -5.50 9.77
N LEU A 10 17.60 -4.49 9.11
CA LEU A 10 18.66 -3.65 9.64
C LEU A 10 18.15 -2.39 10.35
N VAL A 11 16.91 -1.95 10.10
CA VAL A 11 16.36 -0.67 10.60
C VAL A 11 16.45 -0.53 12.13
N THR A 12 16.36 -1.62 12.88
CA THR A 12 16.41 -1.59 14.35
C THR A 12 17.82 -1.76 14.92
N LYS A 13 18.85 -1.90 14.07
CA LYS A 13 20.23 -2.14 14.49
C LYS A 13 20.95 -0.81 14.60
N ASP A 14 21.41 -0.48 15.81
CA ASP A 14 22.33 0.64 16.06
C ASP A 14 23.67 0.39 15.36
N SER A 15 23.76 0.78 14.10
CA SER A 15 24.84 0.46 13.17
C SER A 15 24.73 1.32 11.92
N ARG A 16 25.85 1.49 11.20
CA ARG A 16 25.87 2.26 9.94
C ARG A 16 24.92 1.71 8.88
N LEU A 17 24.70 0.39 8.87
CA LEU A 17 23.72 -0.24 7.98
C LEU A 17 22.27 -0.02 8.44
N GLY A 18 22.05 0.14 9.75
CA GLY A 18 20.75 0.54 10.29
C GLY A 18 20.41 1.99 9.94
N ASP A 19 21.35 2.90 10.08
CA ASP A 19 21.19 4.30 9.64
C ASP A 19 20.86 4.38 8.13
N LEU A 20 21.55 3.58 7.32
CA LEU A 20 21.24 3.47 5.89
C LEU A 20 19.83 2.94 5.65
N ALA A 21 19.43 1.92 6.41
CA ALA A 21 18.10 1.35 6.27
C ALA A 21 17.03 2.38 6.63
N GLU A 22 17.20 3.17 7.70
CA GLU A 22 16.30 4.27 8.04
C GLU A 22 16.21 5.32 6.91
N ASP A 23 17.35 5.74 6.37
CA ASP A 23 17.44 6.67 5.23
C ASP A 23 16.66 6.14 4.01
N VAL A 24 16.86 4.86 3.68
CA VAL A 24 16.19 4.17 2.57
C VAL A 24 14.69 4.05 2.82
N MET A 25 14.25 3.78 4.05
CA MET A 25 12.83 3.67 4.41
C MET A 25 12.12 5.03 4.34
N GLY A 26 12.82 6.12 4.59
CA GLY A 26 12.30 7.48 4.46
C GLY A 26 12.26 8.03 3.03
N ASP A 27 12.96 7.39 2.09
CA ASP A 27 13.12 7.89 0.73
C ASP A 27 11.89 7.61 -0.14
N LYS A 28 11.16 8.70 -0.45
CA LYS A 28 9.94 8.65 -1.29
C LYS A 28 10.19 8.13 -2.71
N ASN A 29 11.42 8.27 -3.22
CA ASN A 29 11.80 7.89 -4.58
C ASN A 29 12.44 6.50 -4.65
N PHE A 30 12.60 5.83 -3.51
CA PHE A 30 13.19 4.50 -3.48
C PHE A 30 12.33 3.50 -4.28
N PRO A 31 12.94 2.68 -5.14
CA PRO A 31 12.21 1.82 -6.08
C PRO A 31 11.71 0.52 -5.42
N TYR A 32 10.86 0.63 -4.40
CA TYR A 32 10.39 -0.53 -3.61
C TYR A 32 9.64 -1.59 -4.42
N ASP A 33 9.07 -1.21 -5.56
CA ASP A 33 8.25 -2.08 -6.41
C ASP A 33 9.00 -2.56 -7.68
N GLN A 34 10.30 -2.32 -7.74
CA GLN A 34 11.14 -2.69 -8.88
C GLN A 34 11.93 -3.97 -8.60
N PRO A 35 12.40 -4.67 -9.66
CA PRO A 35 13.29 -5.80 -9.52
C PRO A 35 14.56 -5.47 -8.73
N GLU A 36 15.17 -6.48 -8.11
CA GLU A 36 16.35 -6.33 -7.26
C GLU A 36 17.49 -5.58 -7.96
N GLU A 37 17.68 -5.79 -9.27
CA GLU A 37 18.72 -5.11 -10.06
C GLU A 37 18.50 -3.59 -10.09
N ARG A 38 17.25 -3.13 -10.11
CA ARG A 38 16.91 -1.70 -10.05
C ARG A 38 17.17 -1.14 -8.65
N VAL A 39 16.86 -1.90 -7.61
CA VAL A 39 17.13 -1.54 -6.22
C VAL A 39 18.64 -1.39 -5.99
N VAL A 40 19.43 -2.36 -6.44
CA VAL A 40 20.91 -2.34 -6.39
C VAL A 40 21.46 -1.12 -7.13
N SER A 41 20.98 -0.87 -8.35
CA SER A 41 21.42 0.26 -9.16
C SER A 41 21.12 1.61 -8.48
N TYR A 42 19.95 1.73 -7.85
CA TYR A 42 19.55 2.92 -7.11
C TYR A 42 20.46 3.16 -5.90
N LEU A 43 20.66 2.13 -5.07
CA LEU A 43 21.51 2.22 -3.88
C LEU A 43 22.96 2.62 -4.22
N ARG A 44 23.55 1.99 -5.24
CA ARG A 44 24.89 2.34 -5.71
C ARG A 44 24.97 3.79 -6.17
N PHE A 45 23.96 4.27 -6.88
CA PHE A 45 23.90 5.65 -7.34
C PHE A 45 23.78 6.67 -6.19
N VAL A 46 22.88 6.44 -5.23
CA VAL A 46 22.64 7.35 -4.11
C VAL A 46 23.85 7.39 -3.17
N LEU A 47 24.46 6.25 -2.88
CA LEU A 47 25.61 6.16 -1.99
C LEU A 47 26.89 6.68 -2.64
N GLY A 48 27.11 6.43 -3.93
CA GLY A 48 28.26 6.96 -4.66
C GLY A 48 28.25 8.48 -4.76
N ARG A 49 27.07 9.11 -4.87
CA ARG A 49 26.95 10.58 -4.80
C ARG A 49 27.38 11.18 -3.47
N ARG A 50 27.34 10.40 -2.39
CA ARG A 50 27.71 10.83 -1.02
C ARG A 50 29.13 10.38 -0.63
N ASN A 51 29.95 9.86 -1.56
CA ASN A 51 31.25 9.24 -1.29
C ASN A 51 31.17 8.07 -0.27
N ASN A 52 30.04 7.39 -0.22
CA ASN A 52 29.78 6.28 0.70
C ASN A 52 29.85 4.91 0.01
N ASP A 53 30.69 4.76 -1.03
CA ASP A 53 30.83 3.51 -1.78
C ASP A 53 31.19 2.32 -0.88
N GLY A 54 31.99 2.54 0.18
CA GLY A 54 32.32 1.51 1.16
C GLY A 54 31.11 0.96 1.91
N VAL A 55 30.09 1.80 2.16
CA VAL A 55 28.84 1.38 2.82
C VAL A 55 27.98 0.54 1.89
N PHE A 56 28.00 0.82 0.58
CA PHE A 56 27.31 0.00 -0.41
C PHE A 56 27.91 -1.40 -0.48
N GLU A 57 29.23 -1.51 -0.58
CA GLU A 57 29.91 -2.82 -0.61
C GLU A 57 29.73 -3.59 0.70
N GLU A 58 29.74 -2.91 1.85
CA GLU A 58 29.41 -3.50 3.16
C GLU A 58 27.98 -4.06 3.19
N LEU A 59 26.99 -3.30 2.71
CA LEU A 59 25.60 -3.75 2.61
C LEU A 59 25.47 -5.00 1.73
N MET A 60 26.08 -5.00 0.54
CA MET A 60 25.97 -6.10 -0.40
C MET A 60 26.68 -7.36 0.11
N ALA A 61 27.84 -7.22 0.77
CA ALA A 61 28.52 -8.34 1.41
C ALA A 61 27.67 -8.94 2.54
N ALA A 62 27.07 -8.10 3.39
CA ALA A 62 26.19 -8.56 4.46
C ALA A 62 24.90 -9.22 3.92
N TYR A 63 24.37 -8.73 2.80
CA TYR A 63 23.21 -9.30 2.13
C TYR A 63 23.52 -10.70 1.58
N GLU A 64 24.62 -10.87 0.85
CA GLU A 64 25.00 -12.17 0.26
C GLU A 64 25.20 -13.26 1.32
N VAL A 65 25.73 -12.90 2.51
CA VAL A 65 25.85 -13.84 3.64
C VAL A 65 24.48 -14.31 4.17
N GLN A 66 23.45 -13.46 4.10
CA GLN A 66 22.11 -13.78 4.65
C GLN A 66 21.10 -14.22 3.59
N LYS A 67 21.42 -14.09 2.29
CA LYS A 67 20.53 -14.36 1.17
C LYS A 67 19.92 -15.77 1.20
N GLU A 68 20.73 -16.76 1.60
CA GLU A 68 20.35 -18.17 1.72
C GLU A 68 19.72 -18.54 3.07
N THR A 69 19.63 -17.60 4.02
CA THR A 69 18.99 -17.86 5.32
C THR A 69 17.47 -17.67 5.20
N PRO A 70 16.64 -18.66 5.59
CA PRO A 70 15.19 -18.49 5.61
C PRO A 70 14.80 -17.48 6.70
N LEU A 71 14.07 -16.43 6.32
CA LEU A 71 13.50 -15.45 7.25
C LEU A 71 12.40 -16.09 8.08
N LYS A 72 12.43 -15.88 9.41
CA LYS A 72 11.27 -16.12 10.26
C LYS A 72 10.39 -14.88 10.21
N LEU A 73 9.15 -15.03 9.73
CA LEU A 73 8.17 -13.93 9.65
C LEU A 73 7.95 -13.20 10.98
N THR A 74 8.20 -13.86 12.11
CA THR A 74 8.11 -13.27 13.46
C THR A 74 9.16 -12.21 13.76
N ASP A 75 10.25 -12.15 12.97
CA ASP A 75 11.36 -11.22 13.19
C ASP A 75 11.17 -9.89 12.42
N LEU A 76 10.14 -9.79 11.56
CA LEU A 76 9.67 -8.51 11.04
C LEU A 76 8.89 -7.78 12.15
N HIS A 77 9.64 -7.07 13.00
CA HIS A 77 9.08 -6.26 14.09
C HIS A 77 7.92 -5.37 13.61
N VAL A 78 6.77 -5.57 14.25
CA VAL A 78 5.43 -5.01 13.99
C VAL A 78 5.31 -3.51 14.35
N LYS A 79 6.32 -2.69 14.04
CA LYS A 79 6.31 -1.23 14.31
C LYS A 79 6.38 -0.35 13.08
N PHE A 80 6.43 -0.91 11.88
CA PHE A 80 6.61 -0.12 10.67
C PHE A 80 5.30 0.06 9.92
N ALA A 81 5.05 1.28 9.47
CA ALA A 81 4.10 1.51 8.38
C ALA A 81 4.55 0.60 7.21
N PRO A 82 3.64 -0.17 6.58
CA PRO A 82 4.01 -1.02 5.47
C PRO A 82 4.69 -0.16 4.39
N MET A 83 5.81 -0.64 3.85
CA MET A 83 6.47 0.01 2.72
C MET A 83 5.47 0.26 1.61
N LYS A 84 5.69 1.28 0.77
CA LYS A 84 4.81 1.57 -0.38
C LYS A 84 4.43 0.30 -1.15
N ALA A 85 5.41 -0.53 -1.52
CA ALA A 85 5.20 -1.74 -2.30
C ALA A 85 4.29 -2.80 -1.64
N GLU A 86 4.28 -2.88 -0.31
CA GLU A 86 3.52 -3.87 0.47
C GLU A 86 2.25 -3.29 1.08
N ARG A 87 2.10 -1.96 0.98
CA ARG A 87 1.01 -1.22 1.61
C ARG A 87 -0.34 -1.76 1.20
N TRP A 88 -0.52 -2.11 -0.07
CA TRP A 88 -1.79 -2.66 -0.52
C TRP A 88 -2.08 -4.04 0.06
N GLU A 89 -1.14 -4.98 0.00
CA GLU A 89 -1.33 -6.31 0.57
C GLU A 89 -1.58 -6.26 2.08
N PHE A 90 -0.86 -5.39 2.79
CA PHE A 90 -1.08 -5.16 4.21
C PHE A 90 -2.48 -4.60 4.49
N LEU A 91 -2.90 -3.55 3.75
CA LEU A 91 -4.23 -2.95 3.92
C LEU A 91 -5.34 -3.95 3.59
N LYS A 92 -5.21 -4.74 2.53
CA LYS A 92 -6.18 -5.79 2.19
C LYS A 92 -6.41 -6.77 3.34
N ALA A 93 -5.34 -7.17 4.02
CA ALA A 93 -5.41 -8.17 5.07
C ALA A 93 -5.80 -7.61 6.45
N ASN A 94 -5.52 -6.33 6.72
CA ASN A 94 -5.59 -5.77 8.09
C ASN A 94 -6.50 -4.56 8.24
N PHE A 95 -6.93 -3.91 7.15
CA PHE A 95 -7.82 -2.76 7.23
C PHE A 95 -9.27 -3.25 7.23
N PRO A 96 -10.04 -3.07 8.31
CA PRO A 96 -11.46 -3.42 8.33
C PRO A 96 -12.27 -2.39 7.53
N CYS A 97 -13.34 -2.84 6.88
CA CYS A 97 -14.29 -1.97 6.22
C CYS A 97 -15.70 -2.30 6.67
N ASP A 98 -16.29 -1.47 7.54
CA ASP A 98 -17.67 -1.66 8.00
C ASP A 98 -18.67 -0.87 7.16
N ARG A 99 -18.25 0.24 6.56
CA ARG A 99 -19.09 1.06 5.68
C ARG A 99 -18.29 1.69 4.56
N VAL A 100 -18.99 2.14 3.53
CA VAL A 100 -18.40 2.74 2.35
C VAL A 100 -19.04 4.09 2.11
N ILE A 101 -18.21 5.10 1.83
CA ILE A 101 -18.69 6.38 1.33
C ILE A 101 -18.36 6.46 -0.16
N THR A 102 -19.37 6.63 -1.00
CA THR A 102 -19.21 6.83 -2.44
C THR A 102 -19.34 8.30 -2.79
N VAL A 103 -18.67 8.71 -3.86
CA VAL A 103 -18.85 10.03 -4.46
C VAL A 103 -19.16 9.88 -5.95
N GLY A 104 -20.29 10.45 -6.35
CA GLY A 104 -20.81 10.38 -7.71
C GLY A 104 -22.30 10.04 -7.73
N GLU A 105 -22.87 10.05 -8.93
CA GLU A 105 -24.25 9.64 -9.12
C GLU A 105 -24.35 8.12 -9.27
N TYR A 106 -25.57 7.59 -9.12
CA TYR A 106 -25.81 6.18 -9.40
C TYR A 106 -25.50 5.90 -10.87
N GLY A 107 -24.62 4.94 -11.14
CA GLY A 107 -24.11 4.66 -12.49
C GLY A 107 -22.88 5.49 -12.89
N ASP A 108 -22.40 6.43 -12.06
CA ASP A 108 -21.19 7.22 -12.34
C ASP A 108 -20.40 7.55 -11.06
N ILE A 109 -20.06 6.52 -10.29
CA ILE A 109 -19.21 6.64 -9.10
C ILE A 109 -17.75 6.78 -9.54
N TYR A 110 -17.11 7.89 -9.13
CA TYR A 110 -15.70 8.16 -9.46
C TYR A 110 -14.76 8.04 -8.27
N ARG A 111 -15.28 8.00 -7.04
CA ARG A 111 -14.48 7.85 -5.82
C ARG A 111 -15.18 7.02 -4.76
N ILE A 112 -14.38 6.29 -4.01
CA ILE A 112 -14.83 5.45 -2.90
C ILE A 112 -13.91 5.66 -1.71
N TYR A 113 -14.49 5.70 -0.53
CA TYR A 113 -13.80 5.63 0.74
C TYR A 113 -14.27 4.35 1.45
N ALA A 114 -13.36 3.39 1.61
CA ALA A 114 -13.59 2.23 2.47
C ALA A 114 -13.28 2.63 3.90
N VAL A 115 -14.28 2.66 4.78
CA VAL A 115 -14.19 3.27 6.11
C VAL A 115 -14.02 2.21 7.19
N ASP A 116 -13.02 2.42 8.03
CA ASP A 116 -12.92 1.84 9.36
C ASP A 116 -13.52 2.83 10.37
N ALA A 117 -14.73 2.56 10.84
CA ALA A 117 -15.43 3.41 11.79
C ALA A 117 -14.77 3.39 13.18
N VAL A 118 -14.09 2.32 13.57
CA VAL A 118 -13.42 2.22 14.87
C VAL A 118 -12.16 3.07 14.86
N GLY A 119 -11.37 2.99 13.79
CA GLY A 119 -10.16 3.79 13.61
C GLY A 119 -10.42 5.22 13.15
N GLU A 120 -11.67 5.59 12.81
CA GLU A 120 -12.05 6.87 12.18
C GLU A 120 -11.21 7.22 10.94
N THR A 121 -10.79 6.21 10.17
CA THR A 121 -10.00 6.40 8.95
C THR A 121 -10.64 5.71 7.76
N ALA A 122 -10.21 6.11 6.56
CA ALA A 122 -10.68 5.49 5.32
C ALA A 122 -9.57 5.34 4.29
N ILE A 123 -9.59 4.23 3.56
CA ILE A 123 -8.80 4.06 2.33
C ILE A 123 -9.55 4.76 1.19
N LYS A 124 -8.88 5.72 0.54
CA LYS A 124 -9.43 6.44 -0.60
C LYS A 124 -9.03 5.75 -1.91
N PHE A 125 -10.03 5.34 -2.67
CA PHE A 125 -9.89 4.85 -4.03
C PHE A 125 -10.48 5.85 -5.02
N ASP A 126 -9.69 6.27 -5.99
CA ASP A 126 -10.16 7.02 -7.16
C ASP A 126 -10.33 6.03 -8.33
N VAL A 127 -11.58 5.77 -8.75
CA VAL A 127 -11.96 4.66 -9.66
C VAL A 127 -11.24 4.74 -11.01
N TYR A 128 -11.04 5.96 -11.50
CA TYR A 128 -10.44 6.23 -12.82
C TYR A 128 -8.97 6.68 -12.73
N ALA A 129 -8.39 6.76 -11.53
CA ALA A 129 -7.02 7.26 -11.39
C ALA A 129 -5.98 6.20 -11.76
N LYS A 130 -4.85 6.68 -12.30
CA LYS A 130 -3.70 5.84 -12.69
C LYS A 130 -2.70 5.59 -11.56
N HIS A 131 -3.00 6.04 -10.34
CA HIS A 131 -2.14 5.82 -9.18
C HIS A 131 -2.01 4.34 -8.86
N LYS A 132 -0.83 3.88 -8.47
CA LYS A 132 -0.66 2.48 -8.06
C LYS A 132 -1.37 2.24 -6.72
N LEU A 133 -1.84 1.02 -6.47
CA LEU A 133 -2.46 0.66 -5.18
C LEU A 133 -1.50 0.84 -3.99
N THR A 134 -0.20 0.77 -4.26
CA THR A 134 0.89 1.04 -3.32
C THR A 134 0.97 2.51 -2.88
N GLU A 135 0.31 3.41 -3.61
CA GLU A 135 0.26 4.85 -3.40
C GLU A 135 -1.09 5.32 -2.85
N LEU A 136 -1.98 4.40 -2.45
CA LEU A 136 -3.30 4.76 -1.92
C LEU A 136 -3.19 5.72 -0.73
N SER A 137 -4.12 6.66 -0.70
CA SER A 137 -4.21 7.64 0.38
C SER A 137 -5.12 7.10 1.47
N MET A 138 -4.68 7.24 2.72
CA MET A 138 -5.54 7.11 3.88
C MET A 138 -5.95 8.50 4.33
N VAL A 139 -7.22 8.67 4.67
CA VAL A 139 -7.77 9.94 5.14
C VAL A 139 -8.51 9.73 6.45
N ASP A 140 -8.48 10.72 7.32
CA ASP A 140 -9.40 10.80 8.46
C ASP A 140 -10.82 10.99 7.92
N VAL A 141 -11.78 10.24 8.47
CA VAL A 141 -13.20 10.30 8.08
C VAL A 141 -13.76 11.71 8.23
N ARG A 142 -13.29 12.47 9.24
CA ARG A 142 -13.72 13.86 9.50
C ARG A 142 -13.32 14.83 8.38
N ASN A 143 -12.32 14.46 7.58
CA ASN A 143 -11.86 15.25 6.44
C ASN A 143 -12.60 14.90 5.13
N ILE A 144 -13.52 13.93 5.16
CA ILE A 144 -14.35 13.59 4.00
C ILE A 144 -15.47 14.62 3.89
N TYR A 145 -15.55 15.31 2.76
CA TYR A 145 -16.61 16.28 2.49
C TYR A 145 -17.92 15.57 2.14
N PHE A 146 -18.97 15.88 2.91
CA PHE A 146 -20.33 15.41 2.65
C PHE A 146 -21.12 16.49 1.92
N GLY A 147 -21.35 16.28 0.62
CA GLY A 147 -22.24 17.11 -0.20
C GLY A 147 -23.24 16.26 -0.97
N ASP A 148 -23.94 16.86 -1.94
CA ASP A 148 -25.07 16.23 -2.65
C ASP A 148 -24.71 14.93 -3.39
N LEU A 149 -23.44 14.77 -3.79
CA LEU A 149 -22.93 13.59 -4.50
C LEU A 149 -22.29 12.57 -3.57
N THR A 150 -22.20 12.84 -2.27
CA THR A 150 -21.59 11.94 -1.29
C THR A 150 -22.68 11.09 -0.64
N LYS A 151 -22.53 9.77 -0.69
CA LYS A 151 -23.48 8.84 -0.06
C LYS A 151 -22.75 7.85 0.82
N GLU A 152 -23.30 7.62 2.00
CA GLU A 152 -22.87 6.56 2.88
C GLU A 152 -23.71 5.30 2.63
N LEU A 153 -23.03 4.18 2.47
CA LEU A 153 -23.60 2.90 2.06
C LEU A 153 -22.99 1.76 2.87
N THR A 154 -23.73 0.68 3.00
CA THR A 154 -23.12 -0.61 3.38
C THR A 154 -22.18 -1.10 2.28
N VAL A 155 -21.25 -2.00 2.63
CA VAL A 155 -20.34 -2.62 1.65
C VAL A 155 -21.11 -3.28 0.50
N GLN A 156 -22.19 -4.00 0.80
CA GLN A 156 -23.03 -4.65 -0.22
C GLN A 156 -23.67 -3.62 -1.16
N GLN A 157 -24.30 -2.57 -0.62
CA GLN A 157 -24.92 -1.53 -1.44
C GLN A 157 -23.90 -0.80 -2.32
N ALA A 158 -22.70 -0.56 -1.82
CA ALA A 158 -21.63 0.04 -2.61
C ALA A 158 -21.20 -0.89 -3.77
N LEU A 159 -21.05 -2.19 -3.51
CA LEU A 159 -20.75 -3.18 -4.56
C LEU A 159 -21.85 -3.23 -5.63
N ASP A 160 -23.12 -3.18 -5.23
CA ASP A 160 -24.26 -3.17 -6.16
C ASP A 160 -24.23 -1.92 -7.06
N GLN A 161 -23.95 -0.75 -6.49
CA GLN A 161 -23.85 0.49 -7.27
C GLN A 161 -22.64 0.48 -8.22
N LEU A 162 -21.50 -0.09 -7.80
CA LEU A 162 -20.32 -0.23 -8.65
C LEU A 162 -20.51 -1.26 -9.77
N ALA A 163 -21.31 -2.30 -9.53
CA ALA A 163 -21.70 -3.23 -10.59
C ALA A 163 -22.59 -2.55 -11.64
N ALA A 164 -23.39 -1.56 -11.22
CA ALA A 164 -24.24 -0.76 -12.10
C ALA A 164 -23.52 0.46 -12.73
N ASN A 165 -22.23 0.68 -12.43
CA ASN A 165 -21.50 1.83 -12.98
C ASN A 165 -21.38 1.74 -14.52
N HIS A 166 -21.70 2.84 -15.19
CA HIS A 166 -21.60 2.97 -16.63
C HIS A 166 -20.16 3.33 -17.03
N PHE A 167 -19.37 2.32 -17.39
CA PHE A 167 -18.05 2.54 -17.95
C PHE A 167 -18.17 2.78 -19.46
N SER A 168 -17.97 4.04 -19.90
CA SER A 168 -18.06 4.38 -21.33
C SER A 168 -17.06 5.45 -21.75
N GLY A 169 -16.62 5.38 -23.01
CA GLY A 169 -15.72 6.35 -23.62
C GLY A 169 -14.35 6.42 -22.92
N THR A 170 -13.98 7.59 -22.41
CA THR A 170 -12.70 7.83 -21.72
C THR A 170 -12.72 7.49 -20.23
N ARG A 171 -13.86 7.01 -19.70
CA ARG A 171 -14.06 6.68 -18.28
C ARG A 171 -14.05 5.17 -18.05
N GLU A 172 -12.94 4.54 -18.43
CA GLU A 172 -12.68 3.16 -18.06
C GLU A 172 -11.84 3.12 -16.77
N PRO A 173 -12.16 2.23 -15.82
CA PRO A 173 -11.42 2.11 -14.58
C PRO A 173 -10.03 1.53 -14.84
N THR A 174 -9.01 2.03 -14.12
CA THR A 174 -7.63 1.55 -14.31
C THR A 174 -7.47 0.16 -13.72
N GLN A 175 -7.04 -0.80 -14.54
CA GLN A 175 -6.69 -2.15 -14.11
C GLN A 175 -5.20 -2.25 -13.74
N PRO A 176 -4.79 -3.11 -12.78
CA PRO A 176 -5.63 -4.00 -11.96
C PRO A 176 -6.27 -3.31 -10.74
N ASN A 177 -6.07 -2.00 -10.55
CA ASN A 177 -6.50 -1.31 -9.34
C ASN A 177 -7.98 -1.48 -9.02
N TYR A 178 -8.83 -1.36 -10.04
CA TYR A 178 -10.26 -1.50 -9.87
C TYR A 178 -10.67 -2.92 -9.46
N SER A 179 -10.12 -3.96 -10.11
CA SER A 179 -10.45 -5.34 -9.76
C SER A 179 -9.97 -5.70 -8.36
N GLU A 180 -8.79 -5.23 -7.96
CA GLU A 180 -8.26 -5.38 -6.60
C GLU A 180 -9.11 -4.67 -5.54
N MET A 181 -9.54 -3.43 -5.80
CA MET A 181 -10.46 -2.69 -4.93
C MET A 181 -11.79 -3.43 -4.75
N ILE A 182 -12.38 -3.93 -5.85
CA ILE A 182 -13.60 -4.74 -5.80
C ILE A 182 -13.37 -6.04 -5.02
N GLY A 183 -12.23 -6.71 -5.23
CA GLY A 183 -11.84 -7.91 -4.51
C GLY A 183 -11.74 -7.66 -3.01
N TYR A 184 -11.10 -6.56 -2.61
CA TYR A 184 -11.03 -6.10 -1.23
C TYR A 184 -12.43 -5.84 -0.65
N LEU A 185 -13.28 -5.04 -1.29
CA LEU A 185 -14.63 -4.77 -0.77
C LEU A 185 -15.44 -6.07 -0.59
N LYS A 186 -15.32 -7.02 -1.53
CA LYS A 186 -15.96 -8.34 -1.39
C LYS A 186 -15.45 -9.14 -0.21
N SER A 187 -14.14 -9.09 0.10
CA SER A 187 -13.58 -9.81 1.24
C SER A 187 -14.03 -9.23 2.60
N GLN A 188 -14.62 -8.05 2.61
CA GLN A 188 -15.16 -7.39 3.80
C GLN A 188 -16.62 -7.72 4.06
N LEU A 189 -17.30 -8.41 3.12
CA LEU A 189 -18.61 -9.00 3.38
C LEU A 189 -18.42 -10.15 4.37
N LYS A 190 -18.80 -9.94 5.63
CA LYS A 190 -18.85 -11.01 6.63
C LYS A 190 -19.90 -12.03 6.20
N ASP A 191 -19.57 -13.32 6.23
CA ASP A 191 -20.57 -14.37 6.12
C ASP A 191 -21.56 -14.24 7.29
N PRO A 192 -22.89 -14.33 7.07
CA PRO A 192 -23.89 -14.22 8.14
C PRO A 192 -23.83 -15.31 9.22
N LEU A 193 -22.85 -16.21 9.18
CA LEU A 193 -22.82 -17.46 9.97
C LEU A 193 -21.70 -17.53 11.04
N ASP A 194 -20.90 -16.49 11.23
CA ASP A 194 -19.94 -16.43 12.35
C ASP A 194 -20.53 -15.71 13.59
N ILE A 195 -21.62 -16.28 14.14
CA ILE A 195 -22.08 -16.05 15.52
C ILE A 195 -22.33 -17.40 16.19
#